data_AF-A0A529W4A0-F1
#
_entry.id   AF-A0A529W4A0-F1
#
_cell.length_a   1.000
_cell.length_b   1.000
_cell.length_c   1.000
_cell.angle_alpha   90.00
_cell.angle_beta   90.00
_cell.angle_gamma   90.00
#
_symmetry.space_group_name_H-M   'P 1'
#
loop_
_entity.id
_entity.type
_entity.pdbx_description
1 polymer ?
#
loop_
_entity_poly.entity_id
_entity_poly.type
_entity_poly.pdbx_seq_one_letter_code
_entity_poly.pdbx_strand_id
1 'polypeptide(L)'
;RHGADHAAGPNRIAAAFWGTVAGFTSFVAHVGGPPFQVYALPIRLDPKVLSGTSAIFFAATNALKLIPYFALGQFDTANLTASAVLMPLAPLSTIAGAWLVRRMRPEIFYPFTYATVAVVAVKLLWDGIAGLM
;
A
#
# COMPACT_ATOMS: atom_id res chain seq x y z
N ARG A 1 -27.17 12.87 -14.73
CA ARG A 1 -25.86 13.45 -15.13
C ARG A 1 -25.65 14.71 -14.30
N HIS A 2 -25.21 14.60 -13.04
CA HIS A 2 -24.91 15.74 -12.18
C HIS A 2 -23.62 15.42 -11.43
N GLY A 3 -22.59 16.24 -11.62
CA GLY A 3 -21.33 16.09 -10.91
C GLY A 3 -20.10 16.48 -11.70
N ALA A 4 -20.17 16.69 -13.03
CA ALA A 4 -18.99 16.95 -13.87
C ALA A 4 -18.31 18.31 -13.62
N ASP A 5 -18.94 19.24 -12.90
CA ASP A 5 -18.59 20.66 -13.00
C ASP A 5 -17.51 21.15 -12.04
N HIS A 6 -17.04 20.33 -11.07
CA HIS A 6 -15.99 20.73 -10.13
C HIS A 6 -14.84 19.71 -10.12
N ALA A 7 -13.99 19.77 -11.14
CA ALA A 7 -12.66 19.20 -11.05
C ALA A 7 -11.82 20.11 -10.13
N ALA A 8 -11.25 19.56 -9.06
CA ALA A 8 -10.37 20.32 -8.19
C ALA A 8 -9.08 20.68 -8.96
N GLY A 9 -8.68 21.94 -8.92
CA GLY A 9 -7.38 22.35 -9.47
C GLY A 9 -6.21 21.74 -8.68
N PRO A 10 -5.06 21.47 -9.32
CA PRO A 10 -3.87 21.00 -8.60
C PRO A 10 -3.43 22.01 -7.54
N ASN A 11 -3.42 21.57 -6.27
CA ASN A 11 -2.95 22.39 -5.15
C ASN A 11 -1.62 21.85 -4.62
N ARG A 12 -0.57 22.69 -4.59
CA ARG A 12 0.79 22.31 -4.17
C ARG A 12 0.88 21.96 -2.68
N ILE A 13 0.14 22.66 -1.82
CA ILE A 13 0.13 22.41 -0.37
C ILE A 13 -0.54 21.07 -0.09
N ALA A 14 -1.70 20.83 -0.72
CA ALA A 14 -2.39 19.55 -0.60
C ALA A 14 -1.54 18.40 -1.19
N ALA A 15 -0.83 18.64 -2.30
CA ALA A 15 0.08 17.67 -2.90
C ALA A 15 1.22 17.30 -1.95
N ALA A 16 1.84 18.29 -1.32
CA ALA A 16 2.91 18.07 -0.36
C ALA A 16 2.40 17.27 0.85
N PHE A 17 1.30 17.72 1.46
CA PHE A 17 0.71 17.04 2.61
C PHE A 17 0.33 15.58 2.30
N TRP A 18 -0.52 15.36 1.30
CA TRP A 18 -0.98 14.02 0.94
C TRP A 18 0.12 13.15 0.36
N GLY A 19 1.09 13.74 -0.34
CA GLY A 19 2.29 13.06 -0.82
C GLY A 19 3.16 12.56 0.33
N THR A 20 3.38 13.39 1.36
CA THR A 20 4.11 12.98 2.57
C THR A 20 3.37 11.88 3.33
N VAL A 21 2.05 12.03 3.53
CA VAL A 21 1.23 10.99 4.20
C VAL A 21 1.26 9.68 3.40
N ALA A 22 1.13 9.75 2.07
CA ALA A 22 1.24 8.58 1.19
C ALA A 22 2.62 7.93 1.28
N GLY A 23 3.70 8.72 1.29
CA GLY A 23 5.06 8.22 1.45
C GLY A 23 5.28 7.50 2.78
N PHE A 24 4.86 8.12 3.89
CA PHE A 24 4.97 7.55 5.23
C PHE A 24 4.17 6.25 5.38
N THR A 25 2.89 6.27 5.02
CA THR A 25 2.02 5.08 5.09
C THR A 25 2.44 3.97 4.12
N SER A 26 3.02 4.32 2.98
CA SER A 26 3.66 3.38 2.07
C SER A 26 4.89 2.73 2.69
N PHE A 27 5.71 3.48 3.43
CA PHE A 27 6.89 2.95 4.11
C PHE A 27 6.53 2.03 5.28
N VAL A 28 5.64 2.48 6.17
CA VAL A 28 5.30 1.74 7.41
C VAL A 28 4.40 0.52 7.14
N ALA A 29 3.36 0.68 6.31
CA ALA A 29 2.30 -0.33 6.16
C ALA A 29 2.05 -0.76 4.71
N HIS A 30 2.83 -0.26 3.74
CA HIS A 30 2.58 -0.48 2.31
C HIS A 30 1.19 -0.02 1.82
N VAL A 31 0.57 0.95 2.51
CA VAL A 31 -0.79 1.47 2.22
C VAL A 31 -0.73 2.96 1.83
N GLY A 32 0.15 3.30 0.88
CA GLY A 32 0.23 4.68 0.37
C GLY A 32 -0.88 5.08 -0.61
N GLY A 33 -1.63 4.09 -1.10
CA GLY A 33 -2.70 4.27 -2.10
C GLY A 33 -3.84 5.19 -1.65
N PRO A 34 -4.49 4.95 -0.49
CA PRO A 34 -5.60 5.78 -0.06
C PRO A 34 -5.25 7.27 0.12
N PRO A 35 -4.14 7.65 0.79
CA PRO A 35 -3.75 9.07 0.88
C PRO A 35 -3.46 9.71 -0.49
N PHE A 36 -2.80 8.98 -1.40
CA PHE A 36 -2.61 9.44 -2.79
C PHE A 36 -3.95 9.69 -3.48
N GLN A 37 -4.91 8.78 -3.31
CA GLN A 37 -6.24 8.88 -3.90
C GLN A 37 -7.05 10.06 -3.33
N VAL A 38 -6.91 10.39 -2.04
CA VAL A 38 -7.55 11.58 -1.44
C VAL A 38 -7.15 12.86 -2.19
N TYR A 39 -5.90 12.97 -2.62
CA TYR A 39 -5.43 14.10 -3.43
C TYR A 39 -5.82 13.97 -4.91
N ALA A 40 -5.60 12.80 -5.52
CA ALA A 40 -5.63 12.66 -6.97
C ALA A 40 -7.04 12.46 -7.56
N LEU A 41 -7.96 11.79 -6.84
CA LEU A 41 -9.30 11.51 -7.37
C LEU A 41 -10.15 12.78 -7.60
N PRO A 42 -10.15 13.79 -6.71
CA PRO A 42 -10.89 15.03 -6.94
C PRO A 42 -10.43 15.84 -8.17
N ILE A 43 -9.18 15.64 -8.63
CA ILE A 43 -8.61 16.32 -9.81
C ILE A 43 -9.22 15.77 -11.11
N ARG A 44 -9.73 14.53 -11.10
CA ARG A 44 -10.41 13.90 -12.23
C ARG A 44 -9.59 13.88 -13.52
N LEU A 45 -8.31 13.53 -13.39
CA LEU A 45 -7.43 13.26 -14.53
C LEU A 45 -8.03 12.15 -15.41
N ASP A 46 -7.69 12.17 -16.70
CA ASP A 46 -7.96 11.04 -17.59
C ASP A 46 -7.43 9.74 -16.94
N PRO A 47 -8.19 8.62 -16.98
CA PRO A 47 -7.79 7.38 -16.31
C PRO A 47 -6.39 6.88 -16.67
N LYS A 48 -5.94 7.08 -17.92
CA LYS A 48 -4.58 6.68 -18.34
C LYS A 48 -3.54 7.58 -17.69
N VAL A 49 -3.80 8.88 -17.62
CA VAL A 49 -2.91 9.85 -16.96
C VAL A 49 -2.85 9.55 -15.46
N LEU A 50 -3.99 9.37 -14.79
CA LEU A 50 -4.04 9.02 -13.37
C LEU A 50 -3.26 7.73 -13.07
N SER A 51 -3.49 6.69 -13.87
CA SER A 51 -2.79 5.42 -13.74
C SER A 51 -1.28 5.60 -13.92
N GLY A 52 -0.84 6.32 -14.96
CA GLY A 52 0.56 6.61 -15.22
C GLY A 52 1.21 7.43 -14.11
N THR A 53 0.53 8.48 -13.62
CA THR A 53 0.99 9.30 -12.49
C THR A 53 1.14 8.47 -11.22
N SER A 54 0.17 7.60 -10.92
CA SER A 54 0.26 6.71 -9.76
C SER A 54 1.44 5.74 -9.86
N ALA A 55 1.69 5.18 -11.06
CA ALA A 55 2.81 4.27 -11.29
C ALA A 55 4.15 4.98 -11.07
N ILE A 56 4.33 6.18 -11.63
CA ILE A 56 5.55 6.98 -11.44
C ILE A 56 5.72 7.39 -9.97
N PHE A 57 4.65 7.84 -9.31
CA PHE A 57 4.66 8.23 -7.90
C PHE A 57 5.07 7.06 -7.00
N PHE A 58 4.46 5.89 -7.19
CA PHE A 58 4.78 4.71 -6.38
C PHE A 58 6.14 4.12 -6.74
N ALA A 59 6.60 4.20 -7.99
CA ALA A 59 7.97 3.82 -8.33
C ALA A 59 9.00 4.70 -7.62
N ALA A 60 8.82 6.03 -7.67
CA ALA A 60 9.71 6.98 -7.01
C ALA A 60 9.70 6.81 -5.49
N THR A 61 8.51 6.70 -4.87
CA THR A 61 8.42 6.49 -3.41
C THR A 61 9.01 5.15 -2.99
N ASN A 62 8.77 4.05 -3.73
CA ASN A 62 9.39 2.76 -3.43
C ASN A 62 10.92 2.78 -3.58
N ALA A 63 11.46 3.45 -4.60
CA ALA A 63 12.90 3.64 -4.73
C ALA A 63 13.48 4.42 -3.54
N LEU A 64 12.78 5.47 -3.10
CA LEU A 64 13.18 6.25 -1.94
C LEU A 64 13.20 5.42 -0.65
N LYS A 65 12.35 4.38 -0.51
CA LYS A 65 12.34 3.47 0.66
C LYS A 65 13.64 2.70 0.84
N LEU A 66 14.44 2.52 -0.22
CA LEU A 66 15.70 1.77 -0.12
C LEU A 66 16.68 2.45 0.84
N ILE A 67 16.69 3.79 0.91
CA ILE A 67 17.56 4.55 1.81
C ILE A 67 17.24 4.27 3.29
N PRO A 68 16.00 4.48 3.80
CA PRO A 68 15.68 4.17 5.19
C PRO A 68 15.75 2.67 5.48
N TYR A 69 15.42 1.77 4.55
CA TYR A 69 15.63 0.34 4.78
C TYR A 69 17.11 -0.04 4.95
N PHE A 70 17.99 0.60 4.17
CA PHE A 70 19.43 0.44 4.33
C PHE A 70 19.88 0.98 5.69
N ALA A 71 19.42 2.17 6.08
CA ALA A 71 19.71 2.77 7.39
C ALA A 71 19.18 1.93 8.57
N LEU A 72 18.07 1.20 8.37
CA LEU A 72 17.48 0.25 9.34
C LEU A 72 18.12 -1.15 9.29
N GLY A 73 19.19 -1.34 8.52
CA GLY A 73 19.93 -2.60 8.46
C GLY A 73 19.20 -3.75 7.74
N GLN A 74 18.12 -3.48 7.00
CA GLN A 74 17.29 -4.52 6.36
C GLN A 74 17.97 -5.23 5.19
N PHE A 75 19.17 -4.80 4.80
CA PHE A 75 19.97 -5.38 3.71
C PHE A 75 21.05 -6.36 4.22
N ASP A 76 20.89 -6.92 5.41
CA ASP A 76 21.76 -7.99 5.89
C ASP A 76 21.58 -9.29 5.06
N THR A 77 22.58 -10.18 5.13
CA THR A 77 22.61 -11.42 4.34
C THR A 77 21.45 -12.36 4.67
N ALA A 78 20.96 -12.39 5.91
CA ALA A 78 19.86 -13.25 6.31
C ALA A 78 18.54 -12.78 5.68
N ASN A 79 18.25 -11.49 5.77
CA ASN A 79 17.08 -10.85 5.16
C ASN A 79 17.11 -10.93 3.63
N LEU A 80 18.27 -10.71 3.00
CA LEU A 80 18.41 -10.84 1.55
C LEU A 80 18.22 -12.29 1.08
N THR A 81 18.76 -13.26 1.82
CA THR A 81 18.60 -14.69 1.50
C THR A 81 17.14 -15.12 1.67
N ALA A 82 16.50 -14.75 2.78
CA ALA A 82 15.08 -15.01 3.00
C ALA A 82 14.22 -14.37 1.90
N SER A 83 14.52 -13.13 1.53
CA SER A 83 13.84 -12.42 0.44
C SER A 83 14.03 -13.12 -0.90
N ALA A 84 15.24 -13.60 -1.22
CA ALA A 84 15.51 -14.32 -2.46
C ALA A 84 14.74 -15.65 -2.55
N VAL A 85 14.65 -16.40 -1.45
CA VAL A 85 13.88 -17.65 -1.38
C VAL A 85 12.38 -17.39 -1.50
N LEU A 86 11.89 -16.31 -0.90
CA LEU A 86 10.47 -15.93 -0.94
C LEU A 86 10.08 -15.17 -2.23
N MET A 87 11.04 -14.64 -2.97
CA MET A 87 10.83 -13.87 -4.20
C MET A 87 9.93 -14.60 -5.21
N PRO A 88 10.13 -15.88 -5.56
CA PRO A 88 9.22 -16.58 -6.48
C PRO A 88 7.85 -16.85 -5.86
N LEU A 89 7.76 -17.02 -4.54
CA LEU A 89 6.51 -17.30 -3.85
C LEU A 89 5.59 -16.08 -3.81
N ALA A 90 6.13 -14.87 -3.75
CA ALA A 90 5.37 -13.62 -3.70
C ALA A 90 4.43 -13.41 -4.93
N PRO A 91 4.89 -13.46 -6.19
CA PRO A 91 4.01 -13.33 -7.34
C PRO A 91 3.06 -14.52 -7.47
N LEU A 92 3.50 -15.74 -7.17
CA LEU A 92 2.65 -16.94 -7.20
C LEU A 92 1.48 -16.81 -6.21
N SER A 93 1.76 -16.39 -4.98
CA SER A 93 0.75 -16.17 -3.95
C SER A 93 -0.19 -15.03 -4.31
N THR A 94 0.31 -13.96 -4.93
CA THR A 94 -0.51 -12.84 -5.40
C THR A 94 -1.47 -13.27 -6.50
N ILE A 95 -1.00 -14.05 -7.48
CA ILE A 95 -1.83 -14.59 -8.56
C ILE A 95 -2.87 -15.56 -7.99
N ALA A 96 -2.47 -16.45 -7.09
CA ALA A 96 -3.37 -17.39 -6.43
C ALA A 96 -4.45 -16.66 -5.61
N GLY A 97 -4.06 -15.63 -4.84
CA GLY A 97 -4.98 -14.78 -4.11
C GLY A 97 -5.96 -14.06 -5.03
N ALA A 98 -5.48 -13.44 -6.10
CA ALA A 98 -6.35 -12.80 -7.10
C ALA A 98 -7.32 -13.80 -7.76
N TRP A 99 -6.85 -15.01 -8.07
CA TRP A 99 -7.66 -16.08 -8.63
C TRP A 99 -8.76 -16.56 -7.66
N LEU A 100 -8.44 -16.62 -6.37
CA LEU A 100 -9.36 -17.02 -5.30
C LEU A 100 -10.41 -15.94 -5.05
N VAL A 101 -10.00 -14.68 -4.90
CA VAL A 101 -10.91 -13.55 -4.66
C VAL A 101 -11.92 -13.41 -5.80
N ARG A 102 -11.51 -13.63 -7.05
CA ARG A 102 -12.41 -13.61 -8.21
C ARG A 102 -13.49 -14.70 -8.19
N ARG A 103 -13.34 -15.74 -7.37
CA ARG A 103 -14.29 -16.85 -7.21
C ARG A 103 -15.07 -16.80 -5.89
N MET A 104 -14.66 -15.94 -4.97
CA MET A 104 -15.33 -15.80 -3.68
C MET A 104 -16.59 -14.94 -3.81
N ARG A 105 -17.63 -15.38 -3.11
CA ARG A 105 -18.85 -14.59 -2.93
C ARG A 105 -18.60 -13.49 -1.89
N PRO A 106 -19.19 -12.27 -2.06
CA PRO A 106 -19.05 -11.18 -1.10
C PRO A 106 -19.40 -11.58 0.34
N GLU A 107 -20.43 -12.41 0.51
CA GLU A 107 -20.90 -12.91 1.82
C GLU A 107 -19.84 -13.71 2.59
N ILE A 108 -18.87 -14.31 1.90
CA ILE A 108 -17.75 -15.03 2.51
C ILE A 108 -16.53 -14.12 2.60
N PHE A 109 -16.28 -13.33 1.55
CA PHE A 109 -15.12 -12.46 1.44
C PHE A 109 -15.02 -11.48 2.61
N TYR A 110 -16.07 -10.71 2.87
CA TYR A 110 -15.99 -9.67 3.90
C TYR A 110 -15.79 -10.24 5.31
N PRO A 111 -16.59 -11.21 5.80
CA PRO A 111 -16.35 -11.81 7.11
C PRO A 111 -14.98 -12.47 7.23
N PHE A 112 -14.53 -13.19 6.20
CA PHE A 112 -13.23 -13.85 6.20
C PHE A 112 -12.08 -12.85 6.28
N THR A 113 -12.13 -11.78 5.48
CA THR A 113 -11.12 -10.72 5.52
C THR A 113 -11.11 -10.02 6.88
N TYR A 114 -12.27 -9.64 7.43
CA TYR A 114 -12.34 -9.00 8.74
C TYR A 114 -11.82 -9.91 9.87
N ALA A 115 -12.16 -11.20 9.85
CA ALA A 115 -11.66 -12.15 10.83
C ALA A 115 -10.13 -12.28 10.74
N THR A 116 -9.58 -12.40 9.53
CA THR A 116 -8.12 -12.54 9.33
C THR A 116 -7.39 -11.27 9.78
N VAL A 117 -7.90 -10.09 9.43
CA VAL A 117 -7.33 -8.81 9.88
C VAL A 117 -7.40 -8.68 11.39
N ALA A 118 -8.51 -9.08 12.03
CA ALA A 118 -8.64 -9.04 13.48
C ALA A 118 -7.62 -9.96 14.17
N VAL A 119 -7.42 -11.18 13.67
CA VAL A 119 -6.40 -12.10 14.19
C VAL A 119 -5.00 -11.52 14.08
N VAL A 120 -4.64 -10.95 12.92
CA VAL A 120 -3.34 -10.31 12.72
C VAL A 120 -3.17 -9.10 13.65
N ALA A 121 -4.20 -8.26 13.78
CA ALA A 121 -4.16 -7.11 14.67
C ALA A 121 -3.93 -7.50 16.13
N VAL A 122 -4.64 -8.53 16.63
CA VAL A 122 -4.45 -9.06 17.99
C VAL A 122 -3.02 -9.57 18.17
N LYS A 123 -2.48 -10.32 17.20
CA LYS A 123 -1.10 -10.83 17.25
C LYS A 123 -0.08 -9.69 17.31
N LEU A 124 -0.25 -8.66 16.48
CA LEU A 124 0.65 -7.51 16.47
C LEU A 124 0.60 -6.70 17.77
N LEU A 125 -0.60 -6.53 18.36
CA LEU A 125 -0.75 -5.92 19.67
C LEU A 125 -0.05 -6.74 20.76
N TRP A 126 -0.20 -8.07 20.72
CA TRP A 126 0.48 -8.96 21.65
C TRP A 126 2.00 -8.85 21.54
N ASP A 127 2.56 -8.96 20.33
CA ASP A 127 4.01 -8.82 20.10
C ASP A 127 4.52 -7.46 20.57
N GLY A 128 3.76 -6.39 20.31
CA GLY A 128 4.09 -5.03 20.73
C GLY A 128 4.14 -4.89 22.25
N ILE A 129 3.16 -5.45 22.96
CA ILE A 129 3.12 -5.43 24.44
C ILE A 129 4.22 -6.33 25.02
N ALA A 130 4.41 -7.52 24.48
CA ALA A 130 5.43 -8.46 24.92
C ALA A 130 6.85 -7.93 24.73
N GLY A 131 7.12 -7.17 23.65
CA GLY A 131 8.42 -6.53 23.43
C GLY A 131 8.69 -5.30 24.31
N LEU A 132 7.68 -4.79 25.03
CA LEU A 132 7.83 -3.68 25.98
C LEU A 132 8.07 -4.14 27.43
N MET A 133 7.82 -5.42 27.75
CA MET A 133 8.06 -6.04 29.05
C MET A 133 9.43 -6.69 29.11
#